data_AF-A0A818AJW0-F1
#
_entry.id   AF-A0A818AJW0-F1
#
_cell.length_a   1.000
_cell.length_b   1.000
_cell.length_c   1.000
_cell.angle_alpha   90.00
_cell.angle_beta   90.00
_cell.angle_gamma   90.00
#
_symmetry.space_group_name_H-M   'P 1'
#
loop_
_entity.id
_entity.type
_entity.pdbx_description
1 polymer ?
#
loop_
_entity_poly.entity_id
_entity_poly.type
_entity_poly.pdbx_seq_one_letter_code
_entity_poly.pdbx_strand_id
1 'polypeptide(L)'
;MNLSLSLLGISNNLINDLSSSKYMTNLDNLTSCCNQIKKLDSNMFSQANRLEWIDLSYNQIQIIDSMAFNGTMVLHLDLAGNPISSIETNFQEVKMKQIHFSIQCHQQF
;
A
#
# COMPACT_ATOMS: atom_id res chain seq x y z
N MET A 1 16.87 16.53 -17.02
CA MET A 1 16.96 15.88 -15.69
C MET A 1 15.58 15.95 -15.07
N ASN A 2 14.80 14.86 -15.19
CA ASN A 2 13.45 14.79 -14.66
C ASN A 2 13.57 14.32 -13.21
N LEU A 3 13.13 15.13 -12.24
CA LEU A 3 13.11 14.77 -10.82
C LEU A 3 11.97 13.79 -10.58
N SER A 4 12.11 12.59 -11.13
CA SER A 4 11.19 11.50 -10.88
C SER A 4 11.47 10.92 -9.49
N LEU A 5 10.52 11.06 -8.58
CA LEU A 5 10.56 10.44 -7.26
C LEU A 5 10.48 8.91 -7.43
N SER A 6 11.63 8.25 -7.33
CA SER A 6 11.73 6.79 -7.18
C SER A 6 11.27 6.36 -5.79
N LEU A 7 11.47 7.21 -4.78
CA LEU A 7 11.06 6.98 -3.41
C LEU A 7 10.17 8.12 -2.92
N LEU A 8 9.00 7.79 -2.38
CA LEU A 8 8.10 8.73 -1.71
C LEU A 8 7.88 8.32 -0.26
N GLY A 9 8.32 9.17 0.66
CA GLY A 9 8.08 9.01 2.10
C GLY A 9 7.12 10.06 2.63
N ILE A 10 5.94 9.62 3.07
CA ILE A 10 4.85 10.47 3.58
C ILE A 10 4.28 9.93 4.91
N SER A 11 5.05 9.09 5.61
CA SER A 11 4.69 8.51 6.90
C SER A 11 4.48 9.57 8.00
N ASN A 12 3.70 9.22 9.04
CA ASN A 12 3.41 10.08 10.20
C ASN A 12 2.69 11.38 9.84
N ASN A 13 1.68 11.29 8.98
CA ASN A 13 0.81 12.39 8.62
C ASN A 13 -0.66 12.03 8.90
N LEU A 14 -1.58 12.86 8.42
CA LEU A 14 -3.02 12.64 8.54
C LEU A 14 -3.64 12.22 7.19
N ILE A 15 -2.86 11.55 6.35
CA ILE A 15 -3.28 11.18 4.98
C ILE A 15 -4.32 10.09 5.07
N ASN A 16 -5.45 10.28 4.38
CA ASN A 16 -6.55 9.32 4.33
C ASN A 16 -6.88 8.87 2.89
N ASP A 17 -6.20 9.46 1.89
CA ASP A 17 -6.41 9.20 0.47
C ASP A 17 -5.07 9.10 -0.27
N LEU A 18 -4.89 8.03 -1.04
CA LEU A 18 -3.76 7.77 -1.92
C LEU A 18 -4.16 7.78 -3.40
N SER A 19 -5.31 8.33 -3.76
CA SER A 19 -5.81 8.38 -5.15
C SER A 19 -4.82 8.99 -6.15
N SER A 20 -3.99 9.94 -5.69
CA SER A 20 -2.94 10.57 -6.52
C SER A 20 -1.77 9.63 -6.82
N SER A 21 -1.56 8.58 -6.02
CA SER A 21 -0.49 7.59 -6.23
C SER A 21 -0.63 6.85 -7.55
N LYS A 22 -1.84 6.79 -8.11
CA LYS A 22 -2.07 6.19 -9.43
C LYS A 22 -1.28 6.86 -10.54
N TYR A 23 -0.86 8.12 -10.39
CA TYR A 23 -0.12 8.87 -11.42
C TYR A 23 1.40 8.86 -11.22
N MET A 24 1.90 8.19 -10.18
CA MET A 24 3.31 8.18 -9.83
C MET A 24 4.09 7.16 -10.65
N THR A 25 4.23 7.43 -11.96
CA THR A 25 4.73 6.47 -12.97
C THR A 25 6.17 6.00 -12.78
N ASN A 26 6.96 6.76 -12.02
CA ASN A 26 8.36 6.45 -11.75
C ASN A 26 8.61 5.99 -10.31
N LEU A 27 7.55 5.77 -9.52
CA LEU A 27 7.68 5.39 -8.13
C LEU A 27 8.05 3.92 -8.01
N ASP A 28 9.16 3.65 -7.32
CA ASP A 28 9.63 2.31 -6.99
C ASP A 28 9.24 1.93 -5.54
N ASN A 29 9.29 2.91 -4.62
CA ASN A 29 9.05 2.71 -3.18
C ASN A 29 8.09 3.76 -2.59
N LEU A 30 7.04 3.29 -1.90
CA LEU A 30 6.11 4.10 -1.13
C LEU A 30 6.17 3.74 0.35
N THR A 31 6.45 4.71 1.21
CA THR A 31 6.28 4.57 2.67
C THR A 31 5.24 5.58 3.17
N SER A 32 4.11 5.08 3.66
CA SER A 32 2.99 5.87 4.14
C SER A 32 2.43 5.31 5.46
N CYS A 33 3.30 4.76 6.30
CA CYS A 33 2.93 4.23 7.60
C CYS A 33 2.47 5.32 8.58
N CYS A 34 1.72 4.92 9.61
CA CYS A 34 1.19 5.83 10.63
C CYS A 34 0.37 6.99 10.01
N ASN A 35 -0.62 6.63 9.19
CA ASN A 35 -1.56 7.56 8.56
C ASN A 35 -3.02 7.12 8.86
N GLN A 36 -4.00 7.63 8.12
CA GLN A 36 -5.44 7.39 8.34
C GLN A 36 -6.13 6.73 7.13
N ILE A 37 -5.39 5.96 6.34
CA ILE A 37 -5.91 5.31 5.13
C ILE A 37 -6.89 4.20 5.57
N LYS A 38 -8.08 4.17 4.98
CA LYS A 38 -9.17 3.25 5.39
C LYS A 38 -9.44 2.12 4.41
N LYS A 39 -9.09 2.31 3.15
CA LYS A 39 -9.36 1.37 2.07
C LYS A 39 -8.34 1.51 0.96
N LEU A 40 -8.10 0.42 0.25
CA LEU A 40 -7.38 0.42 -1.01
C LEU A 40 -8.37 0.07 -2.12
N ASP A 41 -8.73 1.07 -2.93
CA ASP A 41 -9.68 0.91 -4.03
C ASP A 41 -9.02 0.27 -5.26
N SER A 42 -9.82 -0.30 -6.16
CA SER A 42 -9.33 -0.81 -7.45
C SER A 42 -8.46 0.19 -8.21
N ASN A 43 -7.38 -0.30 -8.81
CA ASN A 43 -6.47 0.46 -9.67
C ASN A 43 -5.80 1.67 -8.99
N MET A 44 -5.75 1.70 -7.65
CA MET A 44 -5.15 2.79 -6.87
C MET A 44 -3.69 3.09 -7.25
N PHE A 45 -2.96 2.09 -7.75
CA PHE A 45 -1.56 2.21 -8.18
C PHE A 45 -1.36 1.93 -9.68
N SER A 46 -2.41 2.00 -10.50
CA SER A 46 -2.42 1.44 -11.86
C SER A 46 -1.46 2.04 -12.90
N GLN A 47 -0.91 3.24 -12.70
CA GLN A 47 0.20 3.73 -13.55
C GLN A 47 1.55 3.69 -12.86
N ALA A 48 1.62 3.32 -11.58
CA ALA A 48 2.85 3.15 -10.83
C ALA A 48 3.46 1.77 -11.13
N ASN A 49 3.73 1.52 -12.42
CA ASN A 49 4.10 0.21 -12.94
C ASN A 49 5.43 -0.32 -12.41
N ARG A 50 6.24 0.57 -11.82
CA ARG A 50 7.55 0.27 -11.22
C ARG A 50 7.49 0.08 -9.70
N LEU A 51 6.31 0.24 -9.09
CA LEU A 51 6.14 0.17 -7.64
C LEU A 51 6.39 -1.26 -7.17
N GLU A 52 7.44 -1.44 -6.38
CA GLU A 52 7.91 -2.74 -5.89
C GLU A 52 7.74 -2.85 -4.36
N TRP A 53 7.86 -1.73 -3.63
CA TRP A 53 7.82 -1.71 -2.17
C TRP A 53 6.74 -0.76 -1.65
N ILE A 54 5.84 -1.27 -0.81
CA ILE A 54 4.78 -0.49 -0.18
C ILE A 54 4.74 -0.77 1.32
N ASP A 55 4.89 0.28 2.12
CA ASP A 55 4.61 0.26 3.55
C ASP A 55 3.37 1.10 3.86
N LEU A 56 2.29 0.41 4.25
CA LEU A 56 1.01 0.96 4.69
C LEU A 56 0.69 0.55 6.14
N SER A 57 1.71 0.17 6.91
CA SER A 57 1.54 -0.25 8.29
C SER A 57 0.96 0.87 9.17
N TYR A 58 0.28 0.48 10.25
CA TYR A 58 -0.34 1.39 11.23
C TYR A 58 -1.26 2.43 10.59
N ASN A 59 -2.13 1.97 9.68
CA ASN A 59 -3.24 2.74 9.11
C ASN A 59 -4.58 2.20 9.65
N GLN A 60 -5.70 2.55 9.01
CA GLN A 60 -7.05 2.10 9.38
C GLN A 60 -7.67 1.24 8.28
N ILE A 61 -6.85 0.53 7.50
CA ILE A 61 -7.29 -0.21 6.32
C ILE A 61 -8.15 -1.40 6.76
N GLN A 62 -9.41 -1.40 6.34
CA GLN A 62 -10.37 -2.47 6.63
C GLN A 62 -10.64 -3.34 5.41
N ILE A 63 -10.59 -2.73 4.23
CA ILE A 63 -10.99 -3.33 2.95
C ILE A 63 -9.88 -3.09 1.94
N ILE A 64 -9.50 -4.16 1.25
CA ILE A 64 -8.59 -4.13 0.12
C ILE A 64 -9.32 -4.75 -1.07
N ASP A 65 -9.58 -3.92 -2.09
CA ASP A 65 -10.15 -4.35 -3.36
C ASP A 65 -9.20 -5.32 -4.06
N SER A 66 -9.76 -6.36 -4.67
CA SER A 66 -9.01 -7.39 -5.40
C SER A 66 -8.09 -6.86 -6.52
N MET A 67 -8.39 -5.68 -7.06
CA MET A 67 -7.65 -5.00 -8.12
C MET A 67 -6.87 -3.78 -7.62
N ALA A 68 -6.71 -3.59 -6.31
CA ALA A 68 -6.01 -2.43 -5.76
C ALA A 68 -4.58 -2.25 -6.31
N PHE A 69 -3.89 -3.37 -6.53
CA PHE A 69 -2.51 -3.42 -7.04
C PHE A 69 -2.42 -3.78 -8.53
N ASN A 70 -3.54 -3.74 -9.27
CA ASN A 70 -3.54 -4.03 -10.70
C ASN A 70 -2.58 -3.10 -11.46
N GLY A 71 -1.78 -3.66 -12.36
CA GLY A 71 -0.76 -2.92 -13.13
C GLY A 71 0.57 -2.66 -12.41
N THR A 72 0.70 -3.08 -11.14
CA THR A 72 1.97 -2.94 -10.38
C THR A 72 2.79 -4.22 -10.36
N MET A 73 4.06 -4.10 -9.96
CA MET A 73 4.98 -5.21 -9.73
C MET A 73 5.35 -5.36 -8.26
N VAL A 74 4.41 -5.07 -7.34
CA VAL A 74 4.67 -5.07 -5.89
C VAL A 74 5.27 -6.41 -5.45
N LEU A 75 6.47 -6.34 -4.89
CA LEU A 75 7.24 -7.46 -4.35
C LEU A 75 7.10 -7.55 -2.83
N HIS A 76 6.94 -6.39 -2.18
CA HIS A 76 6.88 -6.22 -0.74
C HIS A 76 5.70 -5.31 -0.36
N LEU A 77 4.82 -5.82 0.48
CA LEU A 77 3.67 -5.10 1.02
C LEU A 77 3.60 -5.31 2.53
N ASP A 78 3.75 -4.22 3.29
CA ASP A 78 3.54 -4.19 4.74
C ASP A 78 2.17 -3.56 5.05
N LEU A 79 1.34 -4.32 5.75
CA LEU A 79 0.01 -3.94 6.21
C LEU A 79 -0.15 -4.11 7.72
N ALA A 80 0.93 -4.30 8.46
CA ALA A 80 0.91 -4.52 9.91
C ALA A 80 0.12 -3.41 10.63
N GLY A 81 -0.59 -3.76 11.71
CA GLY A 81 -1.31 -2.75 12.51
C GLY A 81 -2.54 -2.14 11.83
N ASN A 82 -3.05 -2.74 10.74
CA ASN A 82 -4.34 -2.36 10.14
C ASN A 82 -5.48 -3.30 10.60
N PRO A 83 -6.69 -2.80 10.83
CA PRO A 83 -7.86 -3.61 11.20
C PRO A 83 -8.50 -4.29 9.98
N ILE A 84 -7.73 -5.06 9.21
CA ILE A 84 -8.20 -5.71 7.98
C ILE A 84 -9.18 -6.82 8.35
N SER A 85 -10.46 -6.65 8.01
CA SER A 85 -11.52 -7.63 8.26
C SER A 85 -11.80 -8.52 7.05
N SER A 86 -11.45 -8.05 5.86
CA SER A 86 -11.75 -8.75 4.61
C SER A 86 -10.76 -8.37 3.51
N ILE A 87 -10.31 -9.38 2.77
CA ILE A 87 -9.63 -9.23 1.50
C ILE A 87 -10.57 -9.80 0.45
N GLU A 88 -10.91 -9.03 -0.60
CA GLU A 88 -11.83 -9.52 -1.62
C GLU A 88 -11.23 -10.73 -2.35
N THR A 89 -12.04 -11.78 -2.50
CA THR A 89 -11.62 -13.17 -2.79
C THR A 89 -10.97 -13.41 -4.16
N ASN A 90 -10.81 -12.37 -4.98
CA ASN A 90 -10.16 -12.43 -6.28
C ASN A 90 -8.84 -11.66 -6.30
N PHE A 91 -8.14 -11.58 -5.16
CA PHE A 91 -6.78 -11.04 -5.11
C PHE A 91 -5.95 -11.73 -6.20
N GLN A 92 -5.76 -11.03 -7.32
CA GLN A 92 -5.02 -11.61 -8.43
C GLN A 92 -3.63 -11.94 -7.91
N GLU A 93 -3.00 -12.97 -8.47
CA GLU A 93 -1.62 -13.37 -8.19
C GLU A 93 -0.66 -12.21 -8.45
N VAL A 94 -0.65 -11.21 -7.59
CA VAL A 94 0.46 -10.29 -7.47
C VAL A 94 1.62 -11.20 -7.09
N LYS A 95 2.71 -11.14 -7.86
CA LYS A 95 3.95 -11.89 -7.59
C LYS A 95 4.65 -11.33 -6.35
N MET A 96 3.91 -11.12 -5.27
CA MET A 96 4.42 -10.70 -3.98
C MET A 96 5.26 -11.83 -3.45
N LYS A 97 6.57 -11.60 -3.39
CA LYS A 97 7.52 -12.59 -2.87
C LYS A 97 7.40 -12.71 -1.36
N GLN A 98 6.92 -11.66 -0.69
CA GLN A 98 6.69 -11.62 0.75
C GLN A 98 5.50 -10.71 1.07
N ILE A 99 4.45 -11.28 1.67
CA ILE A 99 3.40 -10.51 2.35
C ILE A 99 3.63 -10.71 3.84
N HIS A 100 4.10 -9.67 4.54
CA HIS A 100 4.14 -9.71 6.00
C HIS A 100 2.75 -9.32 6.51
N PHE A 101 1.88 -10.31 6.67
CA PHE A 101 0.73 -10.19 7.55
C PHE A 101 1.23 -10.30 8.99
N SER A 102 1.74 -9.21 9.56
CA SER A 102 1.96 -9.17 11.01
C SER A 102 0.60 -8.99 11.68
N ILE A 103 -0.16 -10.08 11.78
CA ILE A 103 -1.38 -10.14 12.58
C ILE A 103 -0.93 -10.38 14.03
N GLN A 104 -0.97 -9.29 14.80
CA GLN A 104 -0.84 -9.15 16.26
C GLN A 104 0.57 -9.18 16.90
N CYS A 105 0.84 -8.12 17.67
CA CYS A 105 1.04 -8.31 19.12
C CYS A 105 0.32 -7.19 19.89
N HIS A 106 -0.24 -7.58 21.04
CA HIS A 106 -1.02 -6.75 21.95
C HIS A 106 -0.26 -5.50 22.41
N GLN A 107 -1.06 -4.52 22.85
CA GLN A 107 -0.71 -3.39 23.71
C GLN A 107 0.60 -3.56 24.48
N GLN A 108 1.40 -2.49 24.57
CA GLN A 108 1.91 -2.01 25.85
C GLN A 108 2.50 -0.59 25.73
N PHE A 109 1.83 0.31 26.48
CA PHE A 109 2.17 1.66 26.96
C PHE A 109 2.46 2.78 25.97
#